data_AF-C1JI29-F1
#
_entry.id   AF-C1JI29-F1
#
_cell.length_a   1.000
_cell.length_b   1.000
_cell.length_c   1.000
_cell.angle_alpha   90.00
_cell.angle_beta   90.00
_cell.angle_gamma   90.00
#
_symmetry.space_group_name_H-M   'P 1'
#
loop_
_entity.id
_entity.type
_entity.pdbx_description
1 polymer ?
#
loop_
_entity_poly.entity_id
_entity_poly.type
_entity_poly.pdbx_seq_one_letter_code
_entity_poly.pdbx_strand_id
1 'polypeptide(L)' 'KNNKLLVKVLAKGDLTKKLTVQACKFSKKAKDIIEQNGGNIEIIR' A
#
# COMPACT_ATOMS: atom_id res chain seq x y z
N LYS A 1 17.53 -8.83 -13.54
CA LYS A 1 16.67 -7.67 -13.96
C LYS A 1 16.27 -6.92 -12.69
N ASN A 2 17.17 -6.08 -12.16
CA ASN A 2 16.89 -5.27 -10.96
C ASN A 2 16.05 -4.07 -11.40
N ASN A 3 14.73 -4.20 -11.26
CA ASN A 3 13.77 -3.13 -11.49
C ASN A 3 14.03 -2.02 -10.47
N LYS A 4 14.79 -1.04 -10.92
CA LYS A 4 15.16 0.20 -10.25
C LYS A 4 13.88 0.88 -9.75
N LEU A 5 13.68 0.89 -8.43
CA LEU A 5 12.78 1.78 -7.68
C LEU A 5 11.26 1.61 -7.87
N LEU A 6 10.72 0.39 -8.06
CA LEU A 6 9.27 0.18 -7.83
C LEU A 6 8.99 -0.20 -6.38
N VAL A 7 8.45 0.74 -5.60
CA VAL A 7 7.94 0.47 -4.25
C VAL A 7 6.62 -0.30 -4.36
N LYS A 8 6.61 -1.53 -3.83
CA LYS A 8 5.42 -2.39 -3.77
C LYS A 8 4.98 -2.58 -2.32
N VAL A 9 3.75 -2.18 -2.01
CA VAL A 9 3.16 -2.32 -0.68
C VAL A 9 2.51 -3.70 -0.54
N LEU A 10 2.89 -4.39 0.53
CA LEU A 10 2.42 -5.72 0.92
C LEU A 10 1.69 -5.64 2.26
N ALA A 11 0.67 -6.46 2.43
CA ALA A 11 -0.06 -6.60 3.68
C ALA A 11 0.69 -7.55 4.62
N LYS A 12 1.36 -7.01 5.65
CA LYS A 12 1.95 -7.80 6.73
C LYS A 12 1.67 -7.12 8.06
N GLY A 13 0.83 -7.74 8.89
CA GLY A 13 0.32 -7.16 10.13
C GLY A 13 -0.87 -6.21 9.92
N ASP A 14 -1.38 -5.70 11.03
CA ASP A 14 -2.61 -4.90 11.08
C ASP A 14 -2.30 -3.40 11.14
N LEU A 15 -3.04 -2.59 10.39
CA LEU A 15 -2.99 -1.13 10.50
C LEU A 15 -3.94 -0.69 11.62
N THR A 16 -3.41 -0.16 12.71
CA THR A 16 -4.22 0.34 13.85
C THR A 16 -4.55 1.83 13.76
N LYS A 17 -3.94 2.54 12.82
CA LYS A 17 -4.17 3.97 12.57
C LYS A 17 -4.44 4.23 11.10
N LYS A 18 -5.24 5.27 10.85
CA LYS A 18 -5.51 5.78 9.51
C LYS A 18 -4.21 6.35 8.93
N LEU A 19 -3.80 5.84 7.78
CA LEU A 19 -2.59 6.29 7.07
C LEU A 19 -2.93 6.52 5.60
N THR A 20 -2.26 7.51 5.02
CA THR A 20 -2.22 7.72 3.58
C THR A 20 -0.93 7.08 3.07
N VAL A 21 -1.05 6.03 2.24
CA VAL A 21 0.11 5.31 1.72
C VAL A 21 0.27 5.64 0.25
N GLN A 22 1.43 6.20 -0.10
CA GLN A 22 1.76 6.57 -1.47
C GLN A 22 2.81 5.61 -2.04
N ALA A 23 2.48 4.87 -3.11
CA ALA A 23 3.41 3.91 -3.71
C ALA A 23 3.07 3.56 -5.17
N CYS A 24 4.03 2.98 -5.88
CA CYS A 24 3.87 2.62 -7.29
C CYS A 24 2.99 1.39 -7.51
N LYS A 25 2.95 0.45 -6.53
CA LYS A 25 2.12 -0.76 -6.62
C LYS A 25 1.64 -1.23 -5.25
N PHE A 26 0.42 -1.75 -5.20
CA PHE A 26 -0.17 -2.35 -4.01
C PHE A 26 -0.65 -3.77 -4.31
N SER A 27 -0.43 -4.71 -3.39
CA SER A 27 -1.05 -6.03 -3.45
C SER A 27 -2.54 -5.96 -3.10
N LYS A 28 -3.35 -6.91 -3.61
CA LYS A 28 -4.80 -6.97 -3.35
C LYS A 28 -5.14 -6.90 -1.86
N LYS A 29 -4.47 -7.72 -1.03
CA LYS A 29 -4.61 -7.70 0.43
C LYS A 29 -4.21 -6.36 1.07
N ALA A 30 -3.20 -5.67 0.53
CA ALA A 30 -2.76 -4.39 1.09
C ALA A 30 -3.80 -3.30 0.85
N LYS A 31 -4.38 -3.26 -0.35
CA LYS A 31 -5.47 -2.32 -0.65
C LYS A 31 -6.67 -2.54 0.27
N ASP A 32 -7.07 -3.80 0.41
CA ASP A 32 -8.22 -4.20 1.23
C ASP A 32 -8.05 -3.78 2.69
N ILE A 33 -6.90 -4.05 3.30
CA ILE A 33 -6.63 -3.64 4.69
C ILE A 33 -6.58 -2.11 4.83
N ILE A 34 -5.97 -1.39 3.87
CA ILE A 34 -5.90 0.08 3.94
C ILE A 34 -7.30 0.69 3.83
N GLU A 35 -8.13 0.19 2.91
CA GLU A 35 -9.49 0.68 2.68
C GLU A 35 -10.44 0.31 3.85
N GLN A 36 -10.32 -0.91 4.40
CA GLN A 36 -11.06 -1.34 5.59
C GLN A 36 -10.72 -0.52 6.84
N ASN A 37 -9.46 -0.10 6.98
CA ASN A 37 -9.04 0.78 8.08
C ASN A 37 -9.34 2.26 7.80
N GLY A 38 -9.99 2.58 6.68
CA GLY A 38 -10.34 3.95 6.28
C GLY A 38 -9.12 4.81 5.93
N GLY A 39 -8.03 4.18 5.48
CA GLY A 39 -6.83 4.82 4.96
C GLY A 39 -6.96 5.15 3.47
N ASN A 40 -6.06 6.00 2.97
CA ASN A 40 -6.07 6.47 1.59
C ASN A 40 -4.88 5.91 0.81
N ILE A 41 -5.09 5.57 -0.47
CA ILE A 41 -4.10 4.92 -1.33
C ILE A 41 -3.80 5.84 -2.51
N GLU A 42 -2.59 6.39 -2.55
CA GLU A 42 -2.15 7.22 -3.68
C GLU A 42 -1.13 6.45 -4.52
N ILE A 43 -1.40 6.35 -5.82
CA ILE A 43 -0.52 5.64 -6.75
C ILE A 43 0.39 6.67 -7.43
N ILE A 44 1.64 6.73 -6.98
CA ILE A 44 2.67 7.57 -7.60
C ILE A 44 3.37 6.75 -8.69
N ARG A 45 3.35 7.25 -9.94
CA ARG A 45 3.86 6.54 -11.11
C ARG A 45 5.28 6.94 -11.46
#